data_AF-A0A8T0A3Y6-F1
#
_entry.id   AF-A0A8T0A3Y6-F1
#
_cell.length_a   1.000
_cell.length_b   1.000
_cell.length_c   1.000
_cell.angle_alpha   90.00
_cell.angle_beta   90.00
_cell.angle_gamma   90.00
#
_symmetry.space_group_name_H-M   'P 1'
#
loop_
_entity.id
_entity.type
_entity.pdbx_description
1 polymer ?
#
loop_
_entity_poly.entity_id
_entity_poly.type
_entity_poly.pdbx_seq_one_letter_code
_entity_poly.pdbx_strand_id
1 'polypeptide(L)'
;MFISGTSKLIFERICNQFKSSKKRIILVGFAFLVLFLSSSFLPGMACFSTVPGGQPVPNCCPLLSQTISNSTQFADGDMTFNYDNINCPTNVVINCSEPDPTLQLNAAIVANSVNFLSVGSLSTTFPGTCNTQNQWIVGNPPLIVNDLECLLTNPT
;
A
#
# COMPACT_ATOMS: atom_id res chain seq x y z
N MET A 1 43.64 15.08 -5.27
CA MET A 1 43.50 13.93 -6.19
C MET A 1 42.04 13.47 -6.12
N PHE A 2 41.29 13.85 -7.15
CA PHE A 2 39.98 13.41 -7.69
C PHE A 2 39.40 12.05 -7.17
N ILE A 3 38.09 11.73 -7.05
CA ILE A 3 36.71 12.35 -7.05
C ILE A 3 35.80 11.28 -6.37
N SER A 4 34.69 11.59 -5.71
CA SER A 4 33.30 11.41 -6.22
C SER A 4 32.47 10.79 -5.08
N GLY A 5 31.25 11.18 -4.74
CA GLY A 5 30.26 12.03 -5.40
C GLY A 5 28.87 11.43 -5.18
N THR A 6 28.02 12.16 -4.46
CA THR A 6 26.55 12.28 -4.67
C THR A 6 25.66 11.02 -4.56
N SER A 7 24.95 10.87 -3.45
CA SER A 7 23.72 10.06 -3.37
C SER A 7 22.68 10.70 -2.43
N LYS A 8 22.41 12.00 -2.58
CA LYS A 8 21.51 12.76 -1.70
C LYS A 8 20.48 13.65 -2.41
N LEU A 9 20.24 13.47 -3.71
CA LEU A 9 19.36 14.37 -4.49
C LEU A 9 18.50 13.68 -5.55
N ILE A 10 17.99 12.47 -5.28
CA ILE A 10 17.00 11.80 -6.14
C ILE A 10 15.95 11.09 -5.27
N PHE A 11 15.27 11.83 -4.40
CA PHE A 11 14.00 11.35 -3.79
C PHE A 11 13.09 12.51 -3.36
N GLU A 12 13.16 13.64 -4.07
CA GLU A 12 12.46 14.90 -3.73
C GLU A 12 11.71 15.50 -4.93
N ARG A 13 11.28 14.67 -5.89
CA ARG A 13 10.60 15.18 -7.12
C ARG A 13 9.38 14.43 -7.64
N ILE A 14 8.78 13.50 -6.90
CA ILE A 14 7.64 12.71 -7.46
C ILE A 14 6.28 12.94 -6.77
N CYS A 15 6.19 13.58 -5.60
CA CYS A 15 4.89 13.77 -4.93
C CYS A 15 4.44 15.23 -4.83
N ASN A 16 4.45 15.97 -5.94
CA ASN A 16 3.91 17.34 -5.97
C ASN A 16 3.17 17.69 -7.27
N GLN A 17 2.27 16.81 -7.72
CA GLN A 17 1.42 17.06 -8.89
C GLN A 17 -0.07 16.75 -8.68
N PHE A 18 -0.57 16.85 -7.45
CA PHE A 18 -2.03 16.89 -7.22
C PHE A 18 -2.42 17.93 -6.18
N LYS A 19 -2.36 19.21 -6.56
CA LYS A 19 -3.22 20.23 -5.95
C LYS A 19 -3.61 21.32 -6.95
N SER A 20 -4.77 21.09 -7.57
CA SER A 20 -5.87 22.06 -7.76
C SER A 20 -5.49 23.55 -7.79
N SER A 21 -5.63 24.20 -8.96
CA SER A 21 -6.82 24.98 -9.30
C SER A 21 -6.56 26.09 -10.34
N LYS A 22 -7.44 26.12 -11.35
CA LYS A 22 -7.98 27.29 -12.08
C LYS A 22 -7.12 28.10 -13.07
N LYS A 23 -7.68 28.12 -14.30
CA LYS A 23 -7.76 29.21 -15.28
C LYS A 23 -6.46 29.57 -16.03
N ARG A 24 -6.42 29.26 -17.32
CA ARG A 24 -6.75 30.21 -18.41
C ARG A 24 -6.73 29.52 -19.78
N ILE A 25 -7.86 29.68 -20.47
CA ILE A 25 -8.08 29.51 -21.91
C ILE A 25 -7.20 30.52 -22.67
N ILE A 26 -6.43 30.11 -23.67
CA ILE A 26 -6.17 30.86 -24.93
C ILE A 26 -5.87 29.87 -26.08
N LEU A 27 -6.67 29.99 -27.15
CA LEU A 27 -6.51 29.48 -28.51
C LEU A 27 -5.19 29.94 -29.16
N VAL A 28 -4.48 29.04 -29.86
CA VAL A 28 -3.90 29.15 -31.23
C VAL A 28 -3.44 27.71 -31.56
N GLY A 29 -3.79 26.99 -32.63
CA GLY A 29 -4.07 27.35 -34.01
C GLY A 29 -3.03 26.67 -34.90
N PHE A 30 -3.51 25.93 -35.91
CA PHE A 30 -2.81 25.54 -37.14
C PHE A 30 -1.88 24.30 -37.18
N ALA A 31 -2.44 23.26 -37.82
CA ALA A 31 -1.87 22.55 -38.97
C ALA A 31 -0.59 21.73 -38.77
N PHE A 32 -0.73 20.40 -38.72
CA PHE A 32 0.09 19.53 -39.58
C PHE A 32 -0.73 18.28 -39.93
N LEU A 33 -1.17 18.24 -41.18
CA LEU A 33 -2.07 17.27 -41.78
C LEU A 33 -1.25 16.41 -42.76
N VAL A 34 -1.36 15.09 -42.58
CA VAL A 34 -1.04 13.97 -43.50
C VAL A 34 0.41 13.70 -43.89
N LEU A 35 0.75 12.42 -43.75
CA LEU A 35 1.61 11.51 -44.54
C LEU A 35 2.35 10.67 -43.49
N PHE A 36 1.98 9.42 -43.23
CA PHE A 36 2.27 8.29 -44.11
C PHE A 36 1.19 7.21 -44.04
N LEU A 37 0.65 6.87 -45.21
CA LEU A 37 -0.01 5.61 -45.46
C LEU A 37 1.01 4.45 -45.46
N SER A 38 0.46 3.25 -45.24
CA SER A 38 0.92 1.93 -45.68
C SER A 38 2.12 1.28 -44.97
N SER A 39 1.82 0.31 -44.11
CA SER A 39 2.61 -0.93 -43.94
C SER A 39 1.70 -2.04 -43.39
N SER A 40 1.07 -2.74 -44.33
CA SER A 40 0.89 -4.18 -44.43
C SER A 40 0.91 -5.04 -43.14
N PHE A 41 -0.23 -5.65 -42.87
CA PHE A 41 -0.45 -7.03 -42.39
C PHE A 41 0.80 -7.87 -42.09
N LEU A 42 0.98 -8.19 -40.82
CA LEU A 42 1.49 -9.49 -40.38
C LEU A 42 0.45 -10.06 -39.41
N PRO A 43 -0.21 -11.20 -39.71
CA PRO A 43 -0.95 -11.93 -38.69
C PRO A 43 0.08 -12.46 -37.69
N GLY A 44 0.30 -11.71 -36.62
CA GLY A 44 1.05 -12.18 -35.46
C GLY A 44 0.38 -13.44 -34.95
N MET A 45 1.07 -14.57 -35.10
CA MET A 45 0.74 -15.82 -34.46
C MET A 45 0.49 -15.55 -32.98
N ALA A 46 -0.76 -15.68 -32.56
CA ALA A 46 -1.09 -15.80 -31.16
C ALA A 46 -0.45 -17.11 -30.67
N CYS A 47 0.65 -17.00 -29.91
CA CYS A 47 1.14 -18.09 -29.10
C CYS A 47 0.09 -18.41 -28.04
N PHE A 48 -0.87 -19.27 -28.37
CA PHE A 48 -1.65 -19.97 -27.36
C PHE A 48 -0.71 -20.95 -26.67
N SER A 49 -0.13 -20.52 -25.56
CA SER A 49 0.54 -21.43 -24.64
C SER A 49 -0.54 -22.16 -23.84
N THR A 50 -1.10 -23.21 -24.42
CA THR A 50 -1.88 -24.21 -23.67
C THR A 50 -0.92 -25.02 -22.83
N VAL A 51 -0.61 -24.54 -21.62
CA VAL A 51 -0.05 -25.40 -20.57
C VAL A 51 -1.18 -26.26 -20.03
N PRO A 52 -1.14 -27.59 -20.21
CA PRO A 52 -2.10 -28.49 -19.58
C PRO A 52 -1.69 -28.67 -18.12
N GLY A 53 -2.48 -28.11 -17.19
CA GLY A 53 -2.28 -28.27 -15.75
C GLY A 53 -2.06 -26.96 -15.01
N GLY A 54 -3.04 -26.05 -15.07
CA GLY A 54 -3.10 -24.95 -14.10
C GLY A 54 -3.40 -25.55 -12.72
N GLN A 55 -2.37 -25.65 -11.86
CA GLN A 55 -2.62 -25.82 -10.43
C GLN A 55 -3.56 -24.69 -9.97
N PRO A 56 -4.49 -24.95 -9.03
CA PRO A 56 -5.34 -23.89 -8.50
C PRO A 56 -4.44 -22.73 -8.06
N VAL A 57 -4.68 -21.54 -8.59
CA VAL A 57 -3.95 -20.33 -8.21
C VAL A 57 -4.06 -20.25 -6.68
N PRO A 58 -2.95 -20.30 -5.94
CA PRO A 58 -3.02 -20.24 -4.50
C PRO A 58 -3.70 -18.93 -4.10
N ASN A 59 -4.62 -19.01 -3.12
CA ASN A 59 -5.37 -17.85 -2.61
C ASN A 59 -4.41 -16.94 -1.83
N CYS A 60 -3.59 -16.18 -2.56
CA CYS A 60 -2.59 -15.27 -2.00
C CYS A 60 -3.20 -13.89 -1.82
N CYS A 61 -2.96 -13.27 -0.67
CA CYS A 61 -3.34 -11.89 -0.45
C CYS A 61 -2.24 -10.92 -0.90
N PRO A 62 -2.58 -9.67 -1.24
CA PRO A 62 -1.59 -8.61 -1.45
C PRO A 62 -0.90 -8.25 -0.13
N LEU A 63 0.28 -7.64 -0.20
CA LEU A 63 0.95 -7.11 1.00
C LEU A 63 0.17 -5.90 1.53
N LEU A 64 -0.07 -5.88 2.84
CA LEU A 64 -0.65 -4.76 3.58
C LEU A 64 0.35 -3.60 3.70
N SER A 65 -0.21 -2.40 3.81
CA SER A 65 0.50 -1.17 4.12
C SER A 65 -0.25 -0.41 5.21
N GLN A 66 0.49 0.33 6.04
CA GLN A 66 -0.10 1.26 6.98
C GLN A 66 -0.80 2.40 6.25
N THR A 67 -1.96 2.78 6.75
CA THR A 67 -2.64 4.03 6.43
C THR A 67 -2.28 5.04 7.51
N ILE A 68 -1.81 6.22 7.10
CA ILE A 68 -1.56 7.34 8.01
C ILE A 68 -2.90 7.94 8.40
N SER A 69 -3.14 8.11 9.69
CA SER A 69 -4.40 8.64 10.16
C SER A 69 -4.53 10.12 9.81
N ASN A 70 -5.75 10.52 9.43
CA ASN A 70 -6.08 11.94 9.24
C ASN A 70 -6.54 12.62 10.54
N SER A 71 -6.49 11.90 11.66
CA SER A 71 -6.88 12.42 12.97
C SER A 71 -5.82 13.37 13.52
N THR A 72 -6.26 14.49 14.11
CA THR A 72 -5.39 15.37 14.89
C THR A 72 -5.39 15.01 16.39
N GLN A 73 -6.12 13.96 16.78
CA GLN A 73 -6.29 13.56 18.18
C GLN A 73 -5.29 12.50 18.63
N PHE A 74 -4.78 11.71 17.69
CA PHE A 74 -3.84 10.62 17.93
C PHE A 74 -2.63 10.80 17.04
N ALA A 75 -1.45 10.47 17.55
CA ALA A 75 -0.25 10.36 16.73
C ALA A 75 -0.21 8.98 16.05
N ASP A 76 0.46 8.89 14.91
CA ASP A 76 0.72 7.62 14.24
C ASP A 76 1.94 6.93 14.86
N GLY A 77 1.82 5.63 15.13
CA GLY A 77 2.93 4.77 15.49
C GLY A 77 3.53 4.04 14.29
N ASP A 78 4.50 3.19 14.56
CA ASP A 78 5.17 2.37 13.56
C ASP A 78 4.44 1.04 13.38
N MET A 79 3.90 0.79 12.19
CA MET A 79 3.27 -0.48 11.86
C MET A 79 4.18 -1.37 11.01
N THR A 80 4.23 -2.66 11.36
CA THR A 80 5.02 -3.68 10.67
C THR A 80 4.16 -4.92 10.42
N PHE A 81 4.45 -5.62 9.32
CA PHE A 81 3.70 -6.80 8.89
C PHE A 81 4.64 -7.99 8.73
N ASN A 82 4.42 -9.03 9.53
CA ASN A 82 5.16 -10.27 9.42
C ASN A 82 4.31 -11.34 8.75
N TYR A 83 4.71 -11.79 7.56
CA TYR A 83 3.98 -12.76 6.77
C TYR A 83 4.57 -14.17 6.94
N ASP A 84 3.72 -15.18 6.81
CA ASP A 84 4.15 -16.58 6.75
C ASP A 84 4.97 -16.90 5.49
N ASN A 85 4.57 -16.33 4.35
CA ASN A 85 5.29 -16.45 3.07
C ASN A 85 5.15 -15.16 2.26
N ILE A 86 6.27 -14.47 1.99
CA ILE A 86 6.25 -13.19 1.25
C ILE A 86 5.78 -13.33 -0.21
N ASN A 87 5.92 -14.51 -0.82
CA ASN A 87 5.53 -14.75 -2.21
C ASN A 87 4.04 -15.08 -2.37
N CYS A 88 3.42 -15.60 -1.32
CA CYS A 88 2.00 -15.95 -1.29
C CYS A 88 1.51 -15.96 0.17
N PRO A 89 1.21 -14.79 0.74
CA PRO A 89 0.92 -14.69 2.15
C PRO A 89 -0.50 -15.20 2.42
N THR A 90 -0.61 -16.08 3.41
CA THR A 90 -1.91 -16.60 3.88
C THR A 90 -2.22 -16.16 5.30
N ASN A 91 -1.18 -15.87 6.08
CA ASN A 91 -1.29 -15.32 7.42
C ASN A 91 -0.37 -14.13 7.57
N VAL A 92 -0.80 -13.16 8.38
CA VAL A 92 -0.02 -11.99 8.75
C VAL A 92 -0.15 -11.75 10.25
N VAL A 93 0.96 -11.38 10.88
CA VAL A 93 0.96 -10.78 12.21
C VAL A 93 1.22 -9.30 12.03
N ILE A 94 0.22 -8.49 12.35
CA ILE A 94 0.29 -7.04 12.33
C ILE A 94 0.87 -6.63 13.68
N ASN A 95 1.91 -5.81 13.68
CA ASN A 95 2.50 -5.24 14.88
C ASN A 95 2.46 -3.72 14.78
N CYS A 96 2.03 -3.05 15.84
CA CYS A 96 2.00 -1.61 15.99
C CYS A 96 2.82 -1.25 17.22
N SER A 97 3.76 -0.31 17.08
CA SER A 97 4.67 0.09 18.15
C SER A 97 4.82 1.61 18.26
N GLU A 98 5.00 2.07 19.50
CA GLU A 98 5.45 3.41 19.84
C GLU A 98 6.92 3.59 19.42
N PRO A 99 7.25 4.56 18.55
CA PRO A 99 8.62 4.82 18.13
C PRO A 99 9.52 5.37 19.25
N ASP A 100 8.97 6.11 20.22
CA ASP A 100 9.71 6.63 21.37
C ASP A 100 9.23 6.00 22.70
N PRO A 101 9.93 4.96 23.20
CA PRO A 101 9.52 4.27 24.42
C PRO A 101 9.61 5.14 25.68
N THR A 102 10.24 6.33 25.63
CA THR A 102 10.30 7.25 26.78
C THR A 102 8.97 7.93 27.05
N LEU A 103 8.08 8.01 26.05
CA LEU A 103 6.75 8.60 26.16
C LEU A 103 5.74 7.66 26.83
N GLN A 104 6.04 6.36 26.92
CA GLN A 104 5.20 5.33 27.55
C GLN A 104 3.75 5.33 27.03
N LEU A 105 3.57 5.59 25.74
CA LEU A 105 2.24 5.60 25.10
C LEU A 105 1.73 4.18 24.87
N ASN A 106 0.41 4.07 24.81
CA ASN A 106 -0.26 2.87 24.36
C ASN A 106 -0.34 2.88 22.83
N ALA A 107 -0.07 1.73 22.22
CA ALA A 107 -0.20 1.49 20.79
C ALA A 107 -1.50 0.73 20.51
N ALA A 108 -2.23 1.17 19.49
CA ALA A 108 -3.51 0.60 19.09
C ALA A 108 -3.52 0.26 17.59
N ILE A 109 -3.94 -0.95 17.25
CA ILE A 109 -4.21 -1.36 15.87
C ILE A 109 -5.68 -1.08 15.58
N VAL A 110 -5.95 -0.21 14.60
CA VAL A 110 -7.29 0.14 14.16
C VAL A 110 -7.49 -0.27 12.71
N ALA A 111 -8.60 -0.93 12.41
CA ALA A 111 -8.97 -1.31 11.06
C ALA A 111 -10.19 -0.52 10.57
N ASN A 112 -10.17 -0.14 9.29
CA ASN A 112 -11.24 0.61 8.64
C ASN A 112 -11.58 1.92 9.38
N SER A 113 -10.56 2.58 9.94
CA SER A 113 -10.60 3.79 10.78
C SER A 113 -11.48 3.76 12.04
N VAL A 114 -12.24 2.69 12.31
CA VAL A 114 -13.25 2.65 13.38
C VAL A 114 -13.18 1.41 14.26
N ASN A 115 -12.48 0.34 13.85
CA ASN A 115 -12.48 -0.93 14.57
C ASN A 115 -11.15 -1.14 15.30
N PHE A 116 -11.15 -0.95 16.61
CA PHE A 116 -9.99 -1.26 17.44
C PHE A 116 -9.84 -2.79 17.55
N LEU A 117 -8.75 -3.32 16.99
CA LEU A 117 -8.45 -4.74 17.02
C LEU A 117 -7.68 -5.13 18.28
N SER A 118 -6.73 -4.29 18.68
CA SER A 118 -5.89 -4.51 19.86
C SER A 118 -5.33 -3.20 20.37
N VAL A 119 -5.12 -3.11 21.68
CA VAL A 119 -4.46 -2.00 22.37
C VAL A 119 -3.48 -2.58 23.38
N GLY A 120 -2.25 -2.07 23.43
CA GLY A 120 -1.21 -2.53 24.33
C GLY A 120 -0.27 -1.40 24.74
N SER A 121 0.49 -1.62 25.82
CA SER A 121 1.51 -0.66 26.27
C SER A 121 2.76 -0.80 25.40
N LEU A 122 3.23 0.32 24.83
CA LEU A 122 4.37 0.44 23.89
C LEU A 122 4.21 -0.31 22.56
N SER A 123 3.62 -1.49 22.54
CA SER A 123 3.33 -2.23 21.32
C SER A 123 2.15 -3.16 21.49
N THR A 124 1.59 -3.57 20.36
CA THR A 124 0.56 -4.60 20.31
C THR A 124 0.59 -5.33 18.99
N THR A 125 0.15 -6.59 19.01
CA THR A 125 0.08 -7.43 17.83
C THR A 125 -1.32 -7.97 17.61
N PHE A 126 -1.71 -8.15 16.36
CA PHE A 126 -2.97 -8.77 16.01
C PHE A 126 -2.84 -9.67 14.76
N PRO A 127 -3.42 -10.89 14.77
CA PRO A 127 -3.34 -11.79 13.63
C PRO A 127 -4.37 -11.44 12.54
N GLY A 128 -4.01 -11.67 11.29
CA GLY A 128 -4.90 -11.63 10.14
C GLY A 128 -4.73 -12.86 9.24
N THR A 129 -5.80 -13.22 8.54
CA THR A 129 -5.82 -14.38 7.64
C THR A 129 -6.32 -13.95 6.27
N CYS A 130 -5.76 -14.53 5.21
CA CYS A 130 -6.24 -14.33 3.85
C CYS A 130 -7.45 -15.22 3.58
N ASN A 131 -8.56 -14.64 3.11
CA ASN A 131 -9.74 -15.42 2.73
C ASN A 131 -9.62 -16.01 1.31
N THR A 132 -10.60 -16.81 0.90
CA THR A 132 -10.66 -17.41 -0.46
C THR A 132 -10.93 -16.41 -1.58
N GLN A 133 -11.17 -15.14 -1.24
CA GLN A 133 -11.37 -14.03 -2.18
C GLN A 133 -10.13 -13.13 -2.24
N ASN A 134 -8.99 -13.56 -1.67
CA ASN A 134 -7.73 -12.82 -1.62
C ASN A 134 -7.83 -11.48 -0.86
N GLN A 135 -8.66 -11.45 0.19
CA GLN A 135 -8.83 -10.30 1.07
C GLN A 135 -8.38 -10.65 2.49
N TRP A 136 -7.73 -9.70 3.15
CA TRP A 136 -7.37 -9.84 4.55
C TRP A 136 -8.59 -9.74 5.43
N ILE A 137 -8.76 -10.74 6.30
CA ILE A 137 -9.77 -10.76 7.35
C ILE A 137 -9.12 -10.75 8.74
N VAL A 138 -9.68 -9.98 9.65
CA VAL A 138 -9.23 -9.80 11.03
C VAL A 138 -10.43 -9.80 11.97
N GLY A 139 -10.19 -10.04 13.26
CA GLY A 139 -11.20 -9.87 14.30
C GLY A 139 -12.19 -11.03 14.40
N ASN A 140 -13.06 -10.91 15.40
CA ASN A 140 -14.24 -11.75 15.56
C ASN A 140 -15.42 -10.86 16.01
N PRO A 141 -16.45 -10.62 15.18
CA PRO A 141 -16.70 -11.24 13.87
C PRO A 141 -15.66 -10.86 12.80
N PRO A 142 -15.48 -11.68 11.74
CA PRO A 142 -14.51 -11.39 10.68
C PRO A 142 -14.82 -10.07 9.96
N LEU A 143 -13.82 -9.20 9.89
CA LEU A 143 -13.86 -7.91 9.22
C LEU A 143 -12.90 -7.92 8.04
N ILE A 144 -13.36 -7.48 6.86
CA ILE A 144 -12.49 -7.26 5.70
C ILE A 144 -11.69 -5.99 5.93
N VAL A 145 -10.37 -6.08 5.76
CA VAL A 145 -9.44 -4.95 5.92
C VAL A 145 -9.38 -4.13 4.63
N ASN A 146 -9.71 -2.84 4.71
CA ASN A 146 -9.47 -1.85 3.65
C ASN A 146 -8.31 -0.93 4.02
N ASP A 147 -8.23 -0.53 5.28
CA ASP A 147 -7.16 0.28 5.86
C ASP A 147 -6.79 -0.23 7.26
N LEU A 148 -5.53 0.01 7.63
CA LEU A 148 -4.95 -0.30 8.93
C LEU A 148 -4.17 0.91 9.43
N GLU A 149 -4.48 1.36 10.63
CA GLU A 149 -3.82 2.48 11.29
C GLU A 149 -3.16 1.98 12.58
N CYS A 150 -2.02 2.56 12.91
CA CYS A 150 -1.33 2.39 14.20
C CYS A 150 -1.49 3.70 14.96
N LEU A 151 -2.38 3.75 15.95
CA LEU A 151 -2.66 4.97 16.71
C LEU A 151 -1.99 4.91 18.07
N LEU A 152 -1.45 6.04 18.50
CA LEU A 152 -0.81 6.22 19.81
C LEU A 152 -1.71 7.04 20.71
N THR A 153 -1.89 6.58 21.95
CA THR A 153 -2.70 7.25 22.96
C THR A 153 -2.00 7.25 24.32
N ASN A 154 -2.36 8.19 25.18
CA ASN A 154 -1.89 8.17 26.56
C ASN A 154 -2.29 6.84 27.25
N PRO A 155 -1.43 6.32 28.14
CA PRO A 155 -1.78 5.20 28.99
C PRO A 155 -2.99 5.54 29.87
N THR A 156 -3.92 4.59 29.99
CA THR A 156 -5.12 4.68 30.83
C THR A 156 -4.84 4.28 32.27
#